data_AF-A0A9N9KGJ9-F1
#
_entry.id   AF-A0A9N9KGJ9-F1
#
_cell.length_a   1.000
_cell.length_b   1.000
_cell.length_c   1.000
_cell.angle_alpha   90.00
_cell.angle_beta   90.00
_cell.angle_gamma   90.00
#
_symmetry.space_group_name_H-M   'P 1'
#
loop_
_entity.id
_entity.type
_entity.pdbx_description
1 polymer ?
#
loop_
_entity_poly.entity_id
_entity_poly.type
_entity_poly.pdbx_seq_one_letter_code
_entity_poly.pdbx_strand_id
1 'polypeptide(L)'
;YVWDYGVLLSNDEKRYIQVMVQTRFGEGHELFTELLFTSQQFIRSIEEKYSVSLRDVKRAIKLVSFFEGSLRTRSGSGHSRVNKNYPPPDGSSRINLQIRCYILALSLCYQSRIYDQDTRKEYRQEMIK
;
A
#
# COMPACT_ATOMS: atom_id res chain seq x y z
N TYR A 1 -13.92 -32.41 18.20
CA TYR A 1 -12.54 -32.35 17.68
C TYR A 1 -12.39 -31.07 16.87
N VAL A 2 -11.30 -30.33 17.09
CA VAL A 2 -10.92 -29.14 16.31
C VAL A 2 -9.62 -29.49 15.57
N TRP A 3 -9.58 -29.26 14.26
CA TRP A 3 -8.43 -29.56 13.41
C TRP A 3 -7.58 -28.31 13.18
N ASP A 4 -6.25 -28.46 13.24
CA ASP A 4 -5.30 -27.40 12.93
C ASP A 4 -4.92 -27.47 11.44
N TYR A 5 -5.21 -26.39 10.70
CA TYR A 5 -4.87 -26.25 9.27
C TYR A 5 -3.48 -25.64 9.06
N GLY A 6 -2.75 -25.32 10.12
CA GLY A 6 -1.44 -24.70 10.09
C GLY A 6 -1.47 -23.20 9.77
N VAL A 7 -0.31 -22.67 9.38
CA VAL A 7 -0.13 -21.24 9.10
C VAL A 7 0.34 -21.06 7.65
N LEU A 8 -0.14 -20.01 7.00
CA LEU A 8 0.27 -19.64 5.65
C LEU A 8 1.77 -19.37 5.61
N LEU A 9 2.47 -20.06 4.70
CA LEU A 9 3.90 -19.85 4.49
C LEU A 9 4.16 -18.52 3.77
N SER A 10 5.28 -17.87 4.08
CA SER A 10 5.61 -16.55 3.53
C SER A 10 5.65 -16.51 2.00
N ASN A 11 6.15 -17.58 1.36
CA ASN A 11 6.20 -17.68 -0.09
C ASN A 11 4.81 -17.79 -0.71
N ASP A 12 3.93 -18.58 -0.08
CA ASP A 12 2.54 -18.74 -0.53
C ASP A 12 1.79 -17.43 -0.35
N GLU A 13 1.97 -16.73 0.78
CA GLU A 13 1.40 -15.42 1.01
C GLU A 13 1.81 -14.43 -0.07
N LYS A 14 3.10 -14.31 -0.35
CA LYS A 14 3.61 -13.41 -1.40
C LYS A 14 2.98 -13.75 -2.75
N ARG A 15 2.81 -15.04 -3.06
CA ARG A 15 2.14 -15.49 -4.29
C ARG A 15 0.66 -15.12 -4.31
N TYR A 16 -0.07 -15.29 -3.20
CA TYR A 16 -1.46 -14.86 -3.10
C TYR A 16 -1.60 -13.34 -3.29
N ILE A 17 -0.73 -12.55 -2.66
CA ILE A 17 -0.71 -11.09 -2.84
C ILE A 17 -0.48 -10.74 -4.31
N GLN A 18 0.50 -11.39 -4.96
CA GLN A 18 0.77 -11.19 -6.37
C GLN A 18 -0.47 -11.47 -7.24
N VAL A 19 -1.13 -12.61 -7.03
CA VAL A 19 -2.36 -12.98 -7.76
C VAL A 19 -3.45 -11.94 -7.52
N MET A 20 -3.64 -11.48 -6.29
CA MET A 20 -4.66 -10.45 -5.96
C MET A 20 -4.39 -9.12 -6.67
N VAL A 21 -3.13 -8.69 -6.70
CA VAL A 21 -2.70 -7.45 -7.38
C VAL A 21 -2.89 -7.59 -8.89
N GLN A 22 -2.39 -8.68 -9.49
CA GLN A 22 -2.50 -8.95 -10.92
C GLN A 22 -3.95 -9.08 -11.37
N THR A 23 -4.79 -9.75 -10.59
CA THR A 23 -6.23 -9.87 -10.87
C THR A 23 -6.90 -8.49 -10.96
N ARG A 24 -6.44 -7.52 -10.17
CA ARG A 24 -7.06 -6.19 -10.14
C ARG A 24 -6.50 -5.25 -11.20
N PHE A 25 -5.19 -5.28 -11.44
CA PHE A 25 -4.49 -4.24 -12.21
C PHE A 25 -3.74 -4.75 -13.45
N GLY A 26 -3.57 -6.06 -13.61
CA GLY A 26 -2.71 -6.64 -14.65
C GLY A 26 -1.23 -6.69 -14.26
N GLU A 27 -0.35 -6.81 -15.25
CA GLU A 27 1.10 -6.86 -15.09
C GLU A 27 1.71 -5.47 -14.83
N GLY A 28 2.94 -5.39 -14.30
CA GLY A 28 3.64 -4.12 -14.05
C GLY A 28 3.37 -3.52 -12.66
N HIS A 29 2.88 -4.34 -11.73
CA HIS A 29 2.57 -3.96 -10.35
C HIS A 29 3.38 -4.78 -9.31
N GLU A 30 4.55 -5.28 -9.71
CA GLU A 30 5.45 -6.10 -8.89
C GLU A 30 5.93 -5.32 -7.67
N LEU A 31 6.28 -4.04 -7.85
CA LEU A 31 6.64 -3.15 -6.74
C LEU A 31 5.52 -3.07 -5.68
N PHE A 32 4.26 -2.98 -6.10
CA PHE A 32 3.15 -2.90 -5.14
C PHE A 32 2.96 -4.22 -4.39
N THR A 33 3.17 -5.34 -5.07
CA THR A 33 3.17 -6.66 -4.46
C THR A 33 4.24 -6.77 -3.38
N GLU A 34 5.47 -6.32 -3.70
CA GLU A 34 6.58 -6.31 -2.74
C GLU A 34 6.26 -5.44 -1.54
N LEU A 35 5.82 -4.20 -1.76
CA LEU A 35 5.48 -3.26 -0.68
C LEU A 35 4.37 -3.81 0.23
N LEU A 36 3.33 -4.44 -0.32
CA LEU A 36 2.26 -5.06 0.46
C LEU A 36 2.78 -6.23 1.31
N PHE A 37 3.65 -7.07 0.73
CA PHE A 37 4.25 -8.19 1.43
C PHE A 37 5.18 -7.71 2.56
N THR A 38 6.09 -6.77 2.27
CA THR A 38 6.95 -6.15 3.28
C THR A 38 6.13 -5.46 4.37
N SER A 39 5.01 -4.82 4.02
CA SER A 39 4.10 -4.24 5.02
C SER A 39 3.49 -5.29 5.94
N GLN A 40 3.04 -6.43 5.41
CA GLN A 40 2.53 -7.54 6.22
C GLN A 40 3.62 -8.09 7.16
N GLN A 41 4.84 -8.27 6.65
CA GLN A 41 5.98 -8.74 7.45
C GLN A 41 6.34 -7.76 8.57
N PHE A 42 6.38 -6.46 8.26
CA PHE A 42 6.69 -5.42 9.24
C PHE A 42 5.63 -5.37 10.35
N ILE A 43 4.34 -5.39 10.02
CA ILE A 43 3.30 -5.38 11.07
C ILE A 43 3.41 -6.63 11.95
N ARG A 44 3.71 -7.81 11.38
CA ARG A 44 3.95 -9.02 12.18
C ARG A 44 5.20 -8.96 13.06
N SER A 45 6.18 -8.11 12.75
CA SER A 45 7.37 -7.97 13.59
C SER A 45 7.14 -7.06 14.78
N ILE A 46 6.19 -6.11 14.69
CA ILE A 46 5.87 -5.16 15.77
C ILE A 46 4.61 -5.54 16.55
N GLU A 47 3.73 -6.36 15.97
CA GLU A 47 2.51 -6.89 16.58
C GLU A 47 2.55 -8.44 16.62
N GLU A 48 1.41 -9.09 16.86
CA GLU A 48 1.31 -10.56 16.87
C GLU A 48 1.32 -11.18 15.46
N LYS A 49 1.66 -12.47 15.37
CA LYS A 49 1.74 -13.24 14.11
C LYS A 49 0.47 -13.18 13.25
N TYR A 50 -0.70 -13.08 13.89
CA TYR A 50 -2.02 -13.11 13.25
C TYR A 50 -2.66 -11.71 13.11
N SER A 51 -1.88 -10.65 13.37
CA SER A 51 -2.34 -9.25 13.33
C SER A 51 -2.82 -8.77 11.96
N VAL A 52 -2.38 -9.45 10.89
CA VAL A 52 -2.61 -9.06 9.50
C VAL A 52 -2.93 -10.26 8.62
N SER A 53 -3.73 -9.99 7.58
CA SER A 53 -4.22 -11.01 6.66
C SER A 53 -4.35 -10.48 5.22
N LEU A 54 -4.66 -11.39 4.29
CA LEU A 54 -5.02 -11.05 2.91
C LEU A 54 -6.25 -10.11 2.82
N ARG A 55 -7.02 -9.93 3.90
CA ARG A 55 -8.09 -8.91 3.93
C ARG A 55 -7.53 -7.50 3.91
N ASP A 56 -6.41 -7.25 4.59
CA ASP A 56 -5.75 -5.94 4.63
C ASP A 56 -5.16 -5.60 3.27
N VAL A 57 -4.56 -6.59 2.60
CA VAL A 57 -4.14 -6.53 1.20
C VAL A 57 -5.29 -6.13 0.29
N LYS A 58 -6.46 -6.80 0.43
CA LYS A 58 -7.66 -6.47 -0.35
C LYS A 58 -8.14 -5.03 -0.12
N ARG A 59 -8.04 -4.52 1.12
CA ARG A 59 -8.39 -3.13 1.44
C ARG A 59 -7.43 -2.15 0.77
N ALA A 60 -6.13 -2.40 0.82
CA ALA A 60 -5.12 -1.57 0.16
C ALA A 60 -5.33 -1.50 -1.36
N ILE A 61 -5.57 -2.66 -2.01
CA ILE A 61 -5.90 -2.74 -3.44
C ILE A 61 -7.12 -1.89 -3.80
N LYS A 62 -8.18 -1.95 -2.99
CA LYS A 62 -9.38 -1.10 -3.18
C LYS A 62 -9.06 0.39 -3.04
N LEU A 63 -8.23 0.76 -2.05
CA LEU A 63 -7.82 2.15 -1.86
C LEU A 63 -6.99 2.68 -3.03
N VAL A 64 -6.07 1.88 -3.60
CA VAL A 64 -5.33 2.28 -4.80
C VAL A 64 -6.29 2.60 -5.95
N SER A 65 -7.26 1.72 -6.22
CA SER A 65 -8.28 1.97 -7.26
C SER A 65 -9.08 3.24 -7.00
N PHE A 66 -9.46 3.46 -5.74
CA PHE A 66 -10.18 4.66 -5.32
C PHE A 66 -9.34 5.93 -5.54
N PHE A 67 -8.08 5.92 -5.09
CA PHE A 67 -7.19 7.06 -5.24
C PHE A 67 -6.88 7.38 -6.69
N GLU A 68 -6.70 6.36 -7.53
CA GLU A 68 -6.49 6.57 -8.95
C GLU A 68 -7.67 7.31 -9.60
N GLY A 69 -8.90 6.85 -9.39
CA GLY A 69 -10.10 7.52 -9.91
C GLY A 69 -10.28 8.93 -9.33
N SER A 70 -10.09 9.07 -8.02
CA SER A 70 -10.23 10.35 -7.31
C SER A 70 -9.20 11.38 -7.78
N LEU A 71 -7.93 11.01 -7.88
CA LEU A 71 -6.85 11.91 -8.28
C LEU A 71 -6.96 12.32 -9.75
N ARG A 72 -7.32 11.39 -10.66
CA ARG A 72 -7.57 11.71 -12.08
C ARG A 72 -8.72 12.73 -12.22
N THR A 73 -9.83 12.49 -11.52
CA THR A 73 -10.98 13.40 -11.53
C THR A 73 -10.62 14.78 -11.03
N ARG A 74 -9.93 14.86 -9.89
CA ARG A 74 -9.51 16.12 -9.26
C ARG A 74 -8.49 16.90 -10.10
N SER A 75 -7.66 16.22 -10.88
CA SER A 75 -6.73 16.89 -11.81
C SER A 75 -7.43 17.50 -13.03
N GLY A 76 -8.55 16.91 -13.49
CA GLY A 76 -9.28 17.38 -14.67
C GLY A 76 -10.36 18.42 -14.37
N SER A 77 -10.99 18.35 -13.19
CA SER A 77 -11.98 19.34 -12.76
C SER A 77 -11.26 20.61 -12.30
N GLY A 78 -11.42 21.73 -13.01
CA GLY A 78 -10.88 23.06 -12.64
C GLY A 78 -11.33 23.63 -11.28
N HIS A 79 -11.90 22.79 -10.42
CA HIS A 79 -12.31 23.04 -9.03
C HIS A 79 -11.26 22.58 -8.01
N SER A 80 -10.07 22.18 -8.48
CA SER A 80 -8.96 21.85 -7.61
C SER A 80 -8.56 23.08 -6.80
N ARG A 81 -8.89 23.10 -5.50
CA ARG A 81 -8.33 24.05 -4.52
C ARG A 81 -6.83 23.82 -4.27
N VAL A 82 -6.22 22.88 -5.00
CA VAL A 82 -4.78 22.65 -4.98
C VAL A 82 -4.13 23.90 -5.54
N ASN A 83 -3.25 24.51 -4.75
CA ASN A 83 -2.41 25.61 -5.17
C ASN A 83 -1.80 25.26 -6.54
N LYS A 84 -2.06 26.06 -7.57
CA LYS A 84 -1.53 25.82 -8.93
C LYS A 84 0.00 25.75 -8.95
N ASN A 85 0.64 26.18 -7.86
CA ASN A 85 2.08 26.15 -7.64
C ASN A 85 2.59 24.83 -7.02
N TYR A 86 1.74 23.80 -6.85
CA TYR A 86 2.14 22.49 -6.35
C TYR A 86 1.66 21.34 -7.26
N PRO A 87 2.56 20.41 -7.66
CA PRO A 87 3.99 20.38 -7.34
C PRO A 87 4.78 21.50 -8.05
N PRO A 88 6.00 21.84 -7.57
CA PRO A 88 6.83 22.90 -8.15
C PRO A 88 7.02 22.80 -9.68
N PRO A 89 7.13 23.93 -10.39
CA PRO A 89 7.23 23.95 -11.86
C PRO A 89 8.51 23.35 -12.43
N ASP A 90 9.54 23.17 -11.60
CA ASP A 90 10.88 22.70 -12.00
C ASP A 90 10.94 21.21 -12.40
N GLY A 91 9.81 20.50 -12.35
CA GLY A 91 9.70 19.10 -12.73
C GLY A 91 10.31 18.12 -11.72
N SER A 92 10.96 18.59 -10.65
CA SER A 92 11.64 17.77 -9.63
C SER A 92 10.69 16.92 -8.78
N SER A 93 9.38 17.17 -8.87
CA SER A 93 8.36 16.66 -7.94
C SER A 93 7.22 15.89 -8.64
N ARG A 94 7.40 15.47 -9.90
CA ARG A 94 6.41 14.63 -10.60
C ARG A 94 6.50 13.17 -10.16
N ILE A 95 6.13 12.89 -8.91
CA ILE A 95 5.92 11.51 -8.44
C ILE A 95 4.83 10.88 -9.31
N ASN A 96 5.14 9.72 -9.90
CA ASN A 96 4.21 8.96 -10.73
C ASN A 96 2.87 8.77 -10.00
N LEU A 97 1.75 8.99 -10.70
CA LEU A 97 0.40 8.89 -10.14
C LEU A 97 0.17 7.53 -9.44
N GLN A 98 0.65 6.45 -10.04
CA GLN A 98 0.55 5.10 -9.50
C GLN A 98 1.27 5.00 -8.15
N ILE A 99 2.51 5.50 -8.06
CA ILE A 99 3.29 5.54 -6.82
C ILE A 99 2.59 6.37 -5.75
N ARG A 100 2.01 7.52 -6.13
CA ARG A 100 1.20 8.33 -5.19
C ARG A 100 0.02 7.54 -4.63
N CYS A 101 -0.68 6.78 -5.47
CA CYS A 101 -1.80 5.94 -5.03
C CYS A 101 -1.33 4.83 -4.07
N TYR A 102 -0.17 4.22 -4.34
CA TYR A 102 0.41 3.22 -3.44
C TYR A 102 0.76 3.81 -2.08
N ILE A 103 1.47 4.94 -2.07
CA ILE A 103 1.84 5.63 -0.83
C ILE A 103 0.58 5.94 0.00
N LEU A 104 -0.45 6.54 -0.62
CA LEU A 104 -1.70 6.85 0.08
C LEU A 104 -2.42 5.60 0.63
N ALA A 105 -2.48 4.53 -0.17
CA ALA A 105 -3.12 3.28 0.25
C ALA A 105 -2.35 2.61 1.40
N LEU A 106 -1.03 2.52 1.32
CA LEU A 106 -0.18 1.94 2.35
C LEU A 106 -0.20 2.78 3.63
N SER A 107 -0.18 4.11 3.51
CA SER A 107 -0.27 5.00 4.67
C SER A 107 -1.58 4.81 5.42
N LEU A 108 -2.71 4.67 4.72
CA LEU A 108 -4.00 4.44 5.37
C LEU A 108 -4.16 3.01 5.91
N CYS A 109 -3.71 1.99 5.18
CA CYS A 109 -3.91 0.59 5.59
C CYS A 109 -2.95 0.10 6.66
N TYR A 110 -1.69 0.53 6.61
CA TYR A 110 -0.63 -0.01 7.47
C TYR A 110 -0.05 1.07 8.37
N GLN A 111 0.46 2.17 7.81
CA GLN A 111 1.18 3.18 8.61
C GLN A 111 0.29 3.85 9.67
N SER A 112 -1.00 4.08 9.37
CA SER A 112 -1.94 4.74 10.29
C SER A 112 -2.30 3.88 11.51
N ARG A 113 -2.15 2.56 11.41
CA ARG A 113 -2.38 1.60 12.49
C ARG A 113 -1.27 1.66 13.54
N ILE A 114 -0.05 2.03 13.13
CA ILE A 114 1.12 2.08 14.00
C ILE A 114 1.01 3.31 14.91
N TYR A 115 0.82 3.07 16.21
CA TYR A 115 0.66 4.12 17.20
C TYR A 115 1.94 4.96 17.38
N ASP A 116 3.06 4.27 17.65
CA ASP A 116 4.34 4.89 17.96
C ASP A 116 4.94 5.67 16.78
N GLN A 117 5.57 6.81 17.06
CA GLN A 117 6.14 7.67 16.03
C GLN A 117 7.44 7.14 15.47
N ASP A 118 8.27 6.52 16.31
CA ASP A 118 9.56 6.00 15.92
C ASP A 118 9.39 4.70 15.13
N THR A 119 8.48 3.82 15.55
CA THR A 119 8.07 2.66 14.75
C THR A 119 7.46 3.07 13.40
N ARG A 120 6.72 4.19 13.33
CA ARG A 120 6.27 4.73 12.04
C ARG A 120 7.43 5.21 11.16
N LYS A 121 8.50 5.74 11.74
CA LYS A 121 9.71 6.11 10.99
C LYS A 121 10.39 4.85 10.46
N GLU A 122 10.55 3.83 11.30
CA GLU A 122 11.11 2.53 10.92
C GLU A 122 10.33 1.89 9.77
N TYR A 123 9.00 1.86 9.84
CA TYR A 123 8.16 1.40 8.73
C TYR A 123 8.49 2.10 7.42
N ARG A 124 8.64 3.43 7.45
CA ARG A 124 9.00 4.19 6.24
C ARG A 124 10.39 3.86 5.72
N GLN A 125 11.36 3.61 6.61
CA GLN A 125 12.69 3.17 6.21
C GLN A 125 12.63 1.77 5.58
N GLU A 126 11.80 0.87 6.12
CA GLU A 126 11.61 -0.47 5.56
C GLU A 126 11.04 -0.43 4.14
N MET A 127 10.14 0.52 3.84
CA MET A 127 9.55 0.68 2.50
C MET A 127 10.50 1.30 1.46
N ILE A 128 11.69 1.75 1.85
CA ILE A 128 12.70 2.36 0.95
C ILE A 128 13.76 1.33 0.53
N LYS A 129 13.88 0.22 1.27
CA LYS A 129 14.84 -0.86 1.00
C LYS A 129 14.47 -1.61 -0.29
#